data_AF-A0A8T2CGW8-F1
#
_entry.id   AF-A0A8T2CGW8-F1
#
_cell.length_a   1.000
_cell.length_b   1.000
_cell.length_c   1.000
_cell.angle_alpha   90.00
_cell.angle_beta   90.00
_cell.angle_gamma   90.00
#
_symmetry.space_group_name_H-M   'P 1'
#
loop_
_entity.id
_entity.type
_entity.pdbx_description
1 polymer ?
#
loop_
_entity_poly.entity_id
_entity_poly.type
_entity_poly.pdbx_seq_one_letter_code
_entity_poly.pdbx_strand_id
1 'polypeptide(L)'
;MFAKIADDVYDILEGRIWAGHNVLKFDCPRIREAFVEIGRNPPEPRGIIDSLALLTQRFGVRADDMELAEWAAYFGLCNQTHSSLDDIRISHHT
;
A
#
# COMPACT_ATOMS: atom_id res chain seq x y z
N MET A 1 -4.65 -14.48 15.04
CA MET A 1 -5.18 -13.30 15.74
C MET A 1 -4.14 -12.20 15.66
N PHE A 2 -4.58 -10.98 15.32
CA PHE A 2 -3.74 -9.80 15.12
C PHE A 2 -2.79 -9.52 16.30
N ALA A 3 -3.22 -9.81 17.53
CA ALA A 3 -2.41 -9.68 18.75
C ALA A 3 -1.00 -10.30 18.68
N LYS A 4 -0.79 -11.35 17.89
CA LYS A 4 0.52 -12.03 17.76
C LYS A 4 1.59 -11.20 17.04
N ILE A 5 1.17 -10.23 16.24
CA ILE A 5 2.06 -9.36 15.44
C ILE A 5 1.90 -7.89 15.81
N ALA A 6 1.06 -7.59 16.81
CA ALA A 6 0.68 -6.21 17.12
C ALA A 6 1.88 -5.35 17.55
N ASP A 7 2.87 -5.93 18.24
CA ASP A 7 4.09 -5.23 18.64
C ASP A 7 4.95 -4.88 17.41
N ASP A 8 5.23 -5.86 16.54
CA ASP A 8 6.01 -5.63 15.31
C ASP A 8 5.35 -4.56 14.43
N VAL A 9 4.02 -4.64 14.29
CA VAL A 9 3.22 -3.66 13.54
C VAL A 9 3.31 -2.27 14.19
N TYR A 10 3.21 -2.19 15.52
CA TYR A 10 3.32 -0.91 16.23
C TYR A 10 4.70 -0.28 16.03
N ASP A 11 5.78 -1.05 16.16
CA ASP A 11 7.16 -0.58 15.99
C ASP A 11 7.47 -0.11 14.55
N ILE A 12 6.80 -0.72 13.57
CA ILE A 12 6.90 -0.31 12.17
C ILE A 12 6.11 0.99 11.91
N LEU A 13 4.97 1.20 12.55
CA LEU A 13 4.03 2.26 12.17
C LEU A 13 4.13 3.53 13.04
N GLU A 14 4.40 3.38 14.34
CA GLU A 14 4.35 4.48 15.30
C GLU A 14 5.32 5.61 14.93
N GLY A 15 4.79 6.83 14.86
CA GLY A 15 5.56 8.04 14.56
C GLY A 15 6.16 8.09 13.15
N ARG A 16 5.79 7.16 12.25
CA ARG A 16 6.28 7.13 10.86
C ARG A 16 5.30 7.80 9.90
N ILE A 17 5.78 8.08 8.69
CA ILE A 17 4.90 8.50 7.60
C ILE A 17 4.25 7.25 7.01
N TRP A 18 2.93 7.24 6.94
CA TRP A 18 2.18 6.17 6.30
C TRP A 18 1.93 6.54 4.86
N ALA A 19 2.30 5.67 3.93
CA ALA A 19 2.13 5.92 2.51
C ALA A 19 1.45 4.72 1.84
N GLY A 20 0.49 4.99 0.97
CA GLY A 20 -0.16 3.96 0.16
C GLY A 20 -1.31 4.53 -0.66
N HIS A 21 -2.05 3.64 -1.31
CA HIS A 21 -3.15 4.02 -2.19
C HIS A 21 -4.48 3.92 -1.47
N ASN A 22 -5.19 5.04 -1.35
CA ASN A 22 -6.47 5.12 -0.65
C ASN A 22 -6.40 4.67 0.83
N VAL A 23 -5.22 4.85 1.44
CA VAL A 23 -4.91 4.45 2.81
C VAL A 23 -5.77 5.16 3.83
N LEU A 24 -6.23 6.38 3.55
CA LEU A 24 -7.10 7.11 4.45
C LEU A 24 -8.46 6.42 4.60
N LYS A 25 -8.96 5.82 3.53
CA LYS A 25 -10.28 5.18 3.49
C LYS A 25 -10.25 3.72 3.92
N PHE A 26 -9.15 3.01 3.67
CA PHE A 26 -9.09 1.56 3.83
C PHE A 26 -8.15 1.11 4.94
N ASP A 27 -6.86 1.42 4.84
CA ASP A 27 -5.85 0.85 5.74
C ASP A 27 -5.86 1.52 7.12
N CYS A 28 -5.97 2.85 7.17
CA CYS A 28 -5.95 3.60 8.43
C CYS A 28 -7.10 3.21 9.39
N PRO A 29 -8.36 3.06 8.93
CA PRO A 29 -9.43 2.58 9.80
C PRO A 29 -9.22 1.14 10.24
N ARG A 30 -8.82 0.24 9.33
CA ARG A 30 -8.62 -1.19 9.63
C ARG A 30 -7.53 -1.43 10.66
N ILE A 31 -6.40 -0.73 10.56
CA ILE A 31 -5.33 -0.88 11.55
C ILE A 31 -5.80 -0.38 12.92
N ARG A 32 -6.54 0.73 12.98
CA ARG A 32 -7.09 1.26 14.22
C ARG A 32 -8.08 0.30 14.87
N GLU A 33 -9.02 -0.23 14.08
CA GLU A 33 -9.98 -1.23 14.52
C GLU A 33 -9.27 -2.47 15.08
N ALA A 34 -8.25 -2.98 14.38
CA ALA A 34 -7.51 -4.16 14.82
C ALA A 34 -6.81 -3.97 16.18
N PHE A 35 -6.28 -2.77 16.48
CA PHE A 35 -5.72 -2.45 17.81
C PHE A 35 -6.81 -2.30 18.88
N VAL A 36 -7.96 -1.68 18.53
CA VAL A 36 -9.11 -1.55 19.43
C VAL A 36 -9.67 -2.92 19.82
N GLU A 37 -9.79 -3.85 18.87
CA GLU A 37 -10.27 -5.22 19.11
C GLU A 37 -9.42 -6.00 20.11
N ILE A 38 -8.12 -5.72 20.17
CA ILE A 38 -7.20 -6.34 21.14
C ILE A 38 -7.02 -5.50 22.41
N GLY A 39 -7.80 -4.43 22.59
CA GLY A 39 -7.77 -3.57 23.78
C GLY A 39 -6.52 -2.71 23.90
N ARG A 40 -5.87 -2.37 22.79
CA ARG A 40 -4.65 -1.55 22.75
C ARG A 40 -4.88 -0.24 22.00
N ASN A 41 -4.09 0.77 22.34
CA ASN A 41 -4.06 2.00 21.55
C ASN A 41 -3.39 1.74 20.20
N PRO A 42 -3.97 2.22 19.08
CA PRO A 42 -3.35 2.11 17.77
C PRO A 42 -2.12 3.02 17.64
N PRO A 43 -1.21 2.72 16.71
CA PRO A 43 -0.11 3.61 16.39
C PRO A 43 -0.60 4.88 15.69
N GLU A 44 0.11 5.99 15.86
CA GLU A 44 -0.20 7.28 15.23
C GLU A 44 0.83 7.64 14.15
N PRO A 45 0.39 8.05 12.94
CA PRO A 45 1.30 8.50 11.90
C PRO A 45 1.82 9.90 12.20
N ARG A 46 3.07 10.16 11.81
CA ARG A 46 3.63 11.53 11.74
C ARG A 46 3.07 12.32 10.55
N GLY A 47 2.59 11.62 9.53
CA GLY A 47 1.95 12.16 8.34
C GLY A 47 1.43 11.04 7.45
N ILE A 48 0.46 11.36 6.58
CA ILE A 48 -0.16 10.38 5.68
C ILE A 48 -0.01 10.87 4.24
N ILE A 49 0.51 10.00 3.38
CA ILE A 49 0.64 10.19 1.93
C ILE A 49 -0.34 9.21 1.28
N ASP A 50 -1.51 9.73 0.91
CA ASP A 50 -2.52 8.97 0.17
C ASP A 50 -2.37 9.25 -1.32
N SER A 51 -1.88 8.27 -2.08
CA SER A 51 -1.63 8.46 -3.50
C SER A 51 -2.92 8.74 -4.27
N LEU A 52 -4.06 8.14 -3.90
CA LEU A 52 -5.34 8.45 -4.58
C LEU A 52 -5.74 9.90 -4.33
N ALA A 53 -5.64 10.37 -3.08
CA ALA A 53 -5.97 11.76 -2.75
C ALA A 53 -5.02 12.76 -3.45
N LEU A 54 -3.72 12.47 -3.45
CA LEU A 54 -2.71 13.31 -4.11
C LEU A 54 -2.90 13.35 -5.63
N LEU A 55 -3.20 12.21 -6.25
CA LEU A 55 -3.43 12.14 -7.69
C LEU A 55 -4.75 12.80 -8.09
N THR A 56 -5.81 12.62 -7.31
CA THR A 56 -7.09 13.32 -7.52
C THR A 56 -6.90 14.84 -7.43
N GLN A 57 -6.12 15.32 -6.47
CA GLN A 57 -5.79 16.75 -6.37
C GLN A 57 -4.99 17.25 -7.59
N ARG A 58 -4.04 16.45 -8.08
CA ARG A 58 -3.13 16.86 -9.15
C ARG A 58 -3.72 16.73 -10.56
N PHE A 59 -4.56 15.73 -10.79
CA PHE A 59 -5.04 15.33 -12.12
C PHE A 59 -6.57 15.35 -12.25
N GLY A 60 -7.31 15.60 -11.18
CA GLY A 60 -8.77 15.63 -11.17
C GLY A 60 -9.40 14.23 -11.30
N VAL A 61 -10.63 14.19 -11.84
CA VAL A 61 -11.49 12.98 -11.96
C VAL A 61 -10.84 11.84 -12.75
N ARG A 62 -9.78 12.10 -13.54
CA ARG A 62 -9.06 11.08 -14.32
C ARG A 62 -8.30 10.06 -13.46
N ALA A 63 -8.19 10.28 -12.14
CA ALA A 63 -7.48 9.38 -11.24
C ALA A 63 -8.32 8.24 -10.66
N ASP A 64 -9.65 8.30 -10.76
CA ASP A 64 -10.57 7.27 -10.23
C ASP A 64 -10.63 6.03 -11.14
N ASP A 65 -10.49 6.23 -12.46
CA ASP A 65 -10.58 5.16 -13.47
C ASP A 65 -9.26 4.43 -13.74
N MET A 66 -8.15 4.85 -13.12
CA MET A 66 -6.82 4.33 -13.42
C MET A 66 -6.38 3.28 -12.38
N GLU A 67 -6.14 2.06 -12.84
CA GLU A 67 -5.65 0.96 -12.01
C GLU A 67 -4.23 1.24 -11.49
N LEU A 68 -3.87 0.71 -10.31
CA LEU A 68 -2.57 0.93 -9.67
C LEU A 68 -1.37 0.59 -10.59
N ALA A 69 -1.56 -0.39 -11.47
CA ALA A 69 -0.58 -0.82 -12.47
C ALA A 69 -0.29 0.25 -13.53
N GLU A 70 -1.31 0.98 -13.99
CA GLU A 70 -1.14 2.07 -14.97
C GLU A 70 -0.35 3.23 -14.38
N TRP A 71 -0.55 3.51 -13.08
CA TRP A 71 0.21 4.53 -12.35
C TRP A 71 1.66 4.15 -12.11
N ALA A 72 1.91 2.89 -11.74
CA ALA A 72 3.25 2.41 -11.53
C ALA A 72 4.06 2.37 -12.84
N ALA A 73 3.40 2.14 -13.98
CA ALA A 73 3.98 2.37 -15.30
C ALA A 73 4.25 3.87 -15.58
N TYR A 74 3.28 4.75 -15.29
CA TYR A 74 3.40 6.20 -15.54
C TYR A 74 4.51 6.88 -14.73
N PHE A 75 4.70 6.51 -13.47
CA PHE A 75 5.76 7.05 -12.61
C PHE A 75 7.10 6.32 -12.74
N GLY A 76 7.21 5.33 -13.63
CA GLY A 76 8.42 4.51 -13.78
C GLY A 76 8.75 3.69 -12.52
N LEU A 77 7.74 3.36 -11.71
CA LEU A 77 7.85 2.60 -10.46
C LEU A 77 7.70 1.08 -10.69
N CYS A 78 7.28 0.65 -11.89
CA CYS A 78 7.19 -0.74 -12.28
C CYS A 78 8.49 -1.26 -12.91
N ASN A 79 9.32 -1.94 -12.12
CA ASN A 79 9.87 -3.23 -12.56
C ASN A 79 9.04 -4.33 -11.92
N GLN A 80 7.75 -4.40 -12.27
CA GLN A 80 6.93 -5.54 -11.91
C GLN A 80 7.26 -6.68 -12.88
N THR A 81 8.21 -7.51 -12.46
CA THR A 81 8.37 -8.87 -12.96
C THR A 81 7.05 -9.60 -12.72
N HIS A 82 6.27 -9.78 -13.77
CA HIS A 82 5.14 -10.70 -13.79
C HIS A 82 5.67 -12.12 -13.55
N SER A 83 5.74 -12.56 -12.29
CA SER A 83 5.80 -13.98 -11.99
C SER A 83 4.39 -14.55 -12.06
N SER A 84 3.93 -14.80 -13.28
CA SER A 84 2.91 -15.79 -13.53
C SER A 84 3.39 -16.62 -14.71
N LEU A 85 4.03 -17.75 -14.43
CA LEU A 85 3.97 -18.92 -15.31
C LEU A 85 4.27 -18.66 -16.81
N ASP A 86 5.32 -17.90 -17.14
CA ASP A 86 6.04 -18.10 -18.41
C ASP A 86 6.98 -19.30 -18.24
N ASP A 87 6.31 -20.42 -18.09
CA ASP A 87 6.80 -21.78 -17.95
C ASP A 87 7.11 -22.40 -19.32
N ILE A 88 7.56 -21.60 -20.31
CA ILE A 88 8.01 -22.12 -21.60
C ILE A 88 9.34 -21.49 -22.01
N ARG A 89 10.39 -21.99 -21.36
CA ARG A 89 11.51 -22.64 -22.06
C ARG A 89 12.20 -21.81 -23.17
N ILE A 90 12.62 -20.57 -22.90
CA ILE A 90 13.79 -20.01 -23.59
C ILE A 90 15.04 -20.43 -22.81
N SER A 91 15.50 -21.64 -23.12
CA SER A 91 16.89 -22.02 -22.91
C SER A 91 17.64 -21.61 -24.17
N HIS A 92 18.56 -20.67 -23.99
CA HIS A 92 19.43 -20.13 -25.01
C HIS A 92 20.19 -21.22 -25.79
N HIS A 93 20.29 -20.93 -27.09
CA HIS A 93 21.28 -21.39 -28.05
C HIS A 93 22.67 -21.68 -27.43
N THR A 94 23.18 -22.89 -27.66
CA THR A 94 24.52 -23.13 -28.24
C THR A 94 24.49 -24.40 -29.07
#